data_AF-A0A3B0Y893-F1
#
_entry.id   AF-A0A3B0Y893-F1
#
_cell.length_a   1.000
_cell.length_b   1.000
_cell.length_c   1.000
_cell.angle_alpha   90.00
_cell.angle_beta   90.00
_cell.angle_gamma   90.00
#
_symmetry.space_group_name_H-M   'P 1'
#
loop_
_entity.id
_entity.type
_entity.pdbx_description
1 polymer ?
#
loop_
_entity_poly.entity_id
_entity_poly.type
_entity_poly.pdbx_seq_one_letter_code
_entity_poly.pdbx_strand_id
1 'polypeptide(L)'
;MLQTTIRLHTSGRGLTDITQQVQSIVADSQIEAGMCNLFIQHTSASLIVCENAAPEVRMDLEYFMSRIAADADPNYQHDDEGPDDM
;
A
#
# COMPACT_ATOMS: atom_id res chain seq x y z
N MET A 1 -20.08 9.49 -11.95
CA MET A 1 -18.99 9.51 -10.95
C MET A 1 -19.25 8.36 -9.99
N LEU A 2 -18.32 7.42 -9.86
CA LEU A 2 -18.41 6.30 -8.91
C LEU A 2 -17.39 6.55 -7.80
N GLN A 3 -17.79 6.30 -6.55
CA GLN A 3 -16.89 6.33 -5.40
C GLN A 3 -17.15 5.10 -4.53
N THR A 4 -16.09 4.44 -4.10
CA THR A 4 -16.17 3.22 -3.28
C THR A 4 -14.98 3.17 -2.34
N THR A 5 -15.17 2.56 -1.17
CA THR A 5 -14.12 2.35 -0.17
C THR A 5 -13.72 0.88 -0.14
N ILE A 6 -12.44 0.60 -0.31
CA ILE A 6 -11.85 -0.73 -0.06
C ILE A 6 -11.35 -0.74 1.39
N ARG A 7 -11.79 -1.73 2.18
CA ARG A 7 -11.27 -1.98 3.53
C ARG A 7 -10.33 -3.17 3.49
N LEU A 8 -9.10 -2.98 3.93
CA LEU A 8 -8.06 -4.02 3.95
C LEU A 8 -7.69 -4.31 5.40
N HIS A 9 -7.46 -5.58 5.69
CA HIS A 9 -6.82 -6.01 6.93
C HIS A 9 -5.48 -6.63 6.54
N THR A 10 -4.40 -6.10 7.10
CA THR A 10 -3.04 -6.61 6.88
C THR A 10 -2.55 -7.33 8.13
N SER A 11 -1.59 -8.24 7.97
CA SER A 11 -1.02 -9.04 9.07
C SER A 11 0.27 -8.44 9.63
N GLY A 12 0.57 -7.18 9.33
CA GLY A 12 1.81 -6.48 9.65
C GLY A 12 2.40 -5.76 8.44
N ARG A 13 3.66 -5.34 8.58
CA ARG A 13 4.45 -4.67 7.54
C ARG A 13 4.59 -5.54 6.29
N GLY A 14 4.49 -4.91 5.12
CA GLY A 14 4.65 -5.56 3.83
C GLY A 14 3.81 -4.95 2.71
N LEU A 15 3.85 -5.60 1.55
CA LEU A 15 3.12 -5.18 0.36
C LEU A 15 1.86 -6.03 0.17
N THR A 16 0.70 -5.36 0.09
CA THR A 16 -0.58 -5.99 -0.23
C THR A 16 -1.01 -5.60 -1.64
N ASP A 17 -1.17 -6.59 -2.51
CA ASP A 17 -1.68 -6.35 -3.86
C ASP A 17 -3.21 -6.15 -3.82
N ILE A 18 -3.65 -5.02 -4.36
CA ILE A 18 -5.07 -4.61 -4.43
C ILE A 18 -5.58 -4.47 -5.87
N THR A 19 -4.77 -4.90 -6.85
CA THR A 19 -5.04 -4.69 -8.28
C THR A 19 -6.38 -5.28 -8.69
N GLN A 20 -6.69 -6.49 -8.22
CA GLN A 20 -7.93 -7.17 -8.58
C GLN A 20 -9.18 -6.45 -8.02
N GLN A 21 -9.11 -5.94 -6.79
CA GLN A 21 -10.20 -5.19 -6.15
C GLN A 21 -10.46 -3.88 -6.91
N VAL A 22 -9.39 -3.16 -7.29
CA VAL A 22 -9.49 -1.93 -8.08
C VAL A 22 -10.07 -2.22 -9.47
N GLN A 23 -9.59 -3.28 -10.15
CA GLN A 23 -10.10 -3.67 -11.47
C GLN A 23 -11.60 -4.01 -11.44
N SER A 24 -12.07 -4.72 -10.40
CA SER A 24 -13.50 -5.02 -10.24
C SER A 24 -14.32 -3.74 -10.15
N ILE A 25 -13.91 -2.77 -9.32
CA ILE A 25 -14.63 -1.50 -9.15
C ILE A 25 -14.62 -0.68 -10.45
N VAL A 26 -13.50 -0.67 -11.17
CA VAL A 26 -13.40 0.01 -12.47
C VAL A 26 -14.33 -0.64 -13.50
N ALA A 27 -14.37 -1.97 -13.57
CA ALA A 27 -15.27 -2.69 -14.48
C ALA A 27 -16.75 -2.40 -14.16
N ASP A 28 -17.11 -2.40 -12.87
CA ASP A 28 -18.47 -2.10 -12.40
C ASP A 28 -18.90 -0.65 -12.67
N SER A 29 -17.93 0.26 -12.83
CA SER A 29 -18.22 1.68 -13.13
C SER A 29 -18.81 1.91 -14.53
N GLN A 30 -18.61 0.97 -15.47
CA GLN A 30 -18.96 1.09 -16.88
C GLN A 30 -18.39 2.35 -17.58
N ILE A 31 -17.34 2.95 -17.02
CA ILE A 31 -16.64 4.08 -17.63
C ILE A 31 -15.64 3.53 -18.65
N GLU A 32 -15.84 3.84 -19.93
CA GLU A 32 -14.93 3.40 -21.01
C GLU A 32 -13.62 4.19 -21.06
N ALA A 33 -13.67 5.49 -20.74
CA ALA A 33 -12.52 6.38 -20.70
C ALA A 33 -12.70 7.43 -19.60
N GLY A 34 -11.70 7.55 -18.72
CA GLY A 34 -11.77 8.47 -17.58
C GLY A 34 -10.55 8.37 -16.67
N MET A 35 -10.71 8.81 -15.43
CA MET A 35 -9.66 8.81 -14.41
C MET A 35 -10.11 8.00 -13.19
N CYS A 36 -9.24 7.10 -12.73
CA CYS A 36 -9.40 6.39 -11.47
C CYS A 36 -8.48 7.06 -10.44
N ASN A 37 -9.06 7.64 -9.39
CA ASN A 37 -8.30 8.19 -8.27
C ASN A 37 -8.30 7.20 -7.12
N LEU A 38 -7.12 6.84 -6.64
CA LEU A 38 -6.94 6.03 -5.43
C LEU A 38 -6.39 6.94 -4.33
N PHE A 39 -7.03 6.92 -3.17
CA PHE A 39 -6.63 7.71 -2.01
C PHE A 39 -6.58 6.81 -0.78
N ILE A 40 -5.47 6.89 -0.05
CA ILE A 40 -5.29 6.17 1.22
C ILE A 40 -5.62 7.10 2.39
N GLN A 41 -6.40 6.58 3.33
CA GLN A 41 -6.90 7.34 4.50
C GLN A 41 -6.01 7.16 5.74
N HIS A 42 -4.78 6.67 5.56
CA HIS A 42 -3.83 6.36 6.62
C HIS A 42 -2.47 6.99 6.31
N THR A 43 -1.76 7.46 7.34
CA THR A 43 -0.43 8.09 7.22
C THR A 43 0.71 7.08 7.28
N SER A 44 0.50 5.95 7.93
CA SER A 44 1.45 4.83 8.07
C SER A 44 1.38 3.81 6.93
N ALA A 45 0.72 4.17 5.82
CA ALA A 45 0.61 3.30 4.65
C ALA A 45 0.69 4.12 3.36
N SER A 46 1.12 3.49 2.27
CA SER A 46 1.29 4.13 0.96
C SER A 46 0.66 3.29 -0.15
N LEU A 47 0.31 3.97 -1.25
CA LEU A 47 -0.07 3.33 -2.51
C LEU A 47 1.14 3.39 -3.45
N ILE A 48 1.51 2.25 -4.03
CA ILE A 48 2.59 2.15 -5.00
C ILE A 48 2.07 1.50 -6.29
N VAL A 49 2.63 1.94 -7.43
CA VAL A 49 2.46 1.26 -8.72
C VAL A 49 3.84 0.74 -9.10
N CYS A 50 3.96 -0.59 -9.22
CA CYS A 50 5.22 -1.26 -9.51
C CYS A 50 4.98 -2.52 -10.36
N GLU A 51 6.06 -3.12 -10.84
CA GLU A 51 6.04 -4.46 -11.42
C GLU A 51 5.57 -5.48 -10.39
N ASN A 52 4.71 -6.39 -10.82
CA ASN A 52 4.19 -7.49 -10.01
C ASN A 52 4.09 -8.81 -10.81
N ALA A 53 4.95 -8.98 -11.82
CA ALA A 53 5.03 -10.21 -12.62
C ALA A 53 5.82 -11.31 -11.89
N ALA A 54 6.86 -10.90 -11.15
CA ALA A 54 7.73 -11.77 -10.38
C ALA A 54 7.50 -11.54 -8.87
N PRO A 55 7.19 -12.58 -8.07
CA PRO A 55 7.04 -12.46 -6.62
C PRO A 55 8.27 -11.85 -5.92
N GLU A 56 9.45 -12.03 -6.50
CA GLU A 56 10.74 -11.51 -6.02
C GLU A 56 10.75 -9.99 -5.92
N VAL A 57 10.09 -9.28 -6.83
CA VAL A 57 10.04 -7.81 -6.82
C VAL A 57 9.44 -7.29 -5.51
N ARG A 58 8.41 -7.97 -4.98
CA ARG A 58 7.80 -7.59 -3.70
C ARG A 58 8.73 -7.84 -2.52
N MET A 59 9.50 -8.93 -2.56
CA MET A 59 10.48 -9.24 -1.51
C MET A 59 11.64 -8.25 -1.54
N ASP A 60 12.13 -7.89 -2.73
CA ASP A 60 13.23 -6.94 -2.91
C ASP A 60 12.83 -5.53 -2.51
N LEU A 61 11.61 -5.09 -2.84
CA LEU A 61 11.08 -3.80 -2.39
C LEU A 61 10.94 -3.74 -0.87
N GLU A 62 10.40 -4.79 -0.26
CA GLU A 62 10.25 -4.89 1.19
C GLU A 62 11.61 -4.86 1.91
N TYR A 63 12.60 -5.58 1.35
CA TYR A 63 13.98 -5.57 1.82
C TYR A 63 14.65 -4.20 1.64
N PHE A 64 14.40 -3.53 0.51
CA PHE A 64 14.92 -2.20 0.27
C PHE A 64 14.36 -1.20 1.28
N MET A 65 13.03 -1.20 1.49
CA MET A 65 12.36 -0.32 2.43
C MET A 65 12.87 -0.52 3.87
N SER A 66 13.02 -1.78 4.32
CA SER A 66 13.48 -2.08 5.69
C SER A 66 14.91 -1.61 5.95
N ARG A 67 15.71 -1.46 4.89
CA ARG A 67 17.09 -0.97 4.97
C ARG A 67 17.20 0.55 5.02
N ILE A 68 16.29 1.27 4.37
CA ILE A 68 16.34 2.74 4.29
C ILE A 68 15.54 3.41 5.40
N ALA A 69 14.53 2.72 5.91
CA ALA A 69 13.70 3.11 7.05
C ALA A 69 13.59 1.85 7.93
N ALA A 70 14.53 1.71 8.85
CA ALA A 70 14.54 0.58 9.78
C ALA A 70 13.45 0.78 10.83
N ASP A 71 12.69 -0.27 11.10
CA ASP A 71 11.68 -0.28 12.16
C ASP A 71 12.37 -0.09 13.53
N ALA A 72 11.78 0.71 14.41
CA ALA A 72 12.29 1.02 15.75
C ALA A 72 13.72 1.59 15.77
N ASP A 73 14.05 2.49 14.84
CA ASP A 73 15.35 3.17 14.87
C ASP A 73 15.40 4.09 16.11
N PRO A 74 16.34 3.83 17.06
CA PRO A 74 16.41 4.55 18.34
C PRO A 74 16.75 6.04 18.19
N ASN A 75 17.07 6.51 16.98
CA ASN A 75 17.27 7.93 16.70
C ASN A 75 15.95 8.69 16.50
N TYR A 76 14.83 8.00 16.25
CA TYR A 76 13.53 8.64 16.19
C TYR A 76 12.90 8.76 17.58
N GLN A 77 12.15 9.84 17.77
CA GLN A 77 11.46 10.14 19.04
C GLN A 77 9.98 9.74 19.02
N HIS A 78 9.46 9.36 17.84
CA HIS A 78 8.06 9.00 17.67
C HIS A 78 7.93 7.48 17.75
N ASP A 79 7.49 7.00 18.91
CA ASP A 79 7.32 5.57 19.23
C ASP A 79 5.96 5.31 19.91
N ASP A 80 4.98 6.19 19.68
CA ASP A 80 3.69 6.21 20.38
C ASP A 80 2.82 4.98 20.05
N GLU A 81 2.95 4.42 18.84
CA GLU A 81 2.17 3.28 18.35
C GLU A 81 2.95 1.95 18.38
N GLY A 82 4.27 2.00 18.62
CA GLY A 82 5.13 0.83 18.79
C GLY A 82 6.31 0.78 17.80
N PRO A 83 6.94 -0.39 17.64
CA PRO A 83 8.15 -0.55 16.82
C PRO A 83 7.96 -0.26 15.32
N ASP A 84 6.72 -0.15 14.83
CA ASP A 84 6.38 0.05 13.44
C ASP A 84 6.06 1.52 13.08
N ASP A 85 6.18 2.46 14.03
CA ASP A 85 6.11 3.90 13.77
C ASP A 85 7.35 4.38 13.01
N MET A 86 8.49 4.41 13.72
CA MET A 86 9.79 4.93 13.30
C MET A 86 10.90 4.15 14.01
#